data_AF-A0A927IPY7-F1
#
_entry.id   AF-A0A927IPY7-F1
#
_cell.length_a   1.000
_cell.length_b   1.000
_cell.length_c   1.000
_cell.angle_alpha   90.00
_cell.angle_beta   90.00
_cell.angle_gamma   90.00
#
_symmetry.space_group_name_H-M   'P 1'
#
loop_
_entity.id
_entity.type
_entity.pdbx_description
1 polymer ?
#
loop_
_entity_poly.entity_id
_entity_poly.type
_entity_poly.pdbx_seq_one_letter_code
_entity_poly.pdbx_strand_id
1 'polypeptide(L)'
;MSDLTELTTHIRAPRSATPRRPAPAPSPRRTRARLLPTPFPSGAGHVTVRVVGFDERVQDVHGLSVDLLGRLDAVLSLDAGRRVSVASRGGQPLGYLPTSWARVVEKELRRYEVRGLEAVARSTLSGAKGDRTLCVLLAWPR
;
A
#
# COMPACT_ATOMS: atom_id res chain seq x y z
N MET A 1 69.33 -2.89 -46.98
CA MET A 1 69.56 -1.98 -45.84
C MET A 1 68.49 -0.90 -45.91
N SER A 2 67.76 -0.73 -44.80
CA SER A 2 66.71 0.28 -44.50
C SER A 2 65.33 0.00 -45.10
N ASP A 3 64.38 -0.59 -44.35
CA ASP A 3 63.59 -0.05 -43.21
C ASP A 3 62.55 0.99 -43.67
N LEU A 4 61.26 0.61 -43.75
CA LEU A 4 60.22 0.54 -42.69
C LEU A 4 59.49 1.88 -42.47
N THR A 5 58.33 1.97 -43.14
CA THR A 5 56.99 2.33 -42.63
C THR A 5 56.89 3.18 -41.36
N GLU A 6 56.22 4.34 -41.43
CA GLU A 6 55.37 4.82 -40.32
C GLU A 6 54.06 5.45 -40.85
N LEU A 7 53.00 4.63 -40.80
CA LEU A 7 51.60 5.03 -40.95
C LEU A 7 51.12 5.67 -39.64
N THR A 8 50.89 6.97 -39.67
CA THR A 8 50.28 7.72 -38.56
C THR A 8 48.83 7.27 -38.35
N THR A 9 48.60 6.47 -37.30
CA THR A 9 47.26 6.10 -36.83
C THR A 9 46.88 6.94 -35.62
N HIS A 10 45.91 7.84 -35.79
CA HIS A 10 45.32 8.60 -34.69
C HIS A 10 44.43 7.68 -33.82
N ILE A 11 44.95 7.27 -32.66
CA ILE A 11 44.18 6.54 -31.65
C ILE A 11 43.28 7.53 -30.89
N ARG A 12 41.97 7.41 -31.12
CA ARG A 12 40.91 8.13 -30.40
C ARG A 12 40.73 7.52 -29.01
N ALA A 13 40.86 8.33 -27.96
CA ALA A 13 40.64 7.93 -26.58
C ALA A 13 39.19 7.44 -26.34
N PRO A 14 38.97 6.37 -25.55
CA PRO A 14 37.63 5.95 -25.16
C PRO A 14 37.04 6.91 -24.13
N ARG A 15 35.78 7.32 -24.36
CA ARG A 15 34.96 8.09 -23.42
C ARG A 15 34.79 7.31 -22.12
N SER A 16 35.14 7.94 -21.00
CA SER A 16 34.91 7.44 -19.65
C SER A 16 33.43 7.11 -19.45
N ALA A 17 33.13 5.83 -19.21
CA ALA A 17 31.79 5.38 -18.84
C ALA A 17 31.51 5.76 -17.38
N THR A 18 30.47 6.56 -17.16
CA THR A 18 29.97 6.90 -15.83
C THR A 18 29.55 5.62 -15.09
N PRO A 19 29.99 5.37 -13.84
CA PRO A 19 29.54 4.21 -13.10
C PRO A 19 28.03 4.30 -12.86
N ARG A 20 27.28 3.34 -13.43
CA ARG A 20 25.85 3.18 -13.16
C ARG A 20 25.68 2.94 -11.66
N ARG A 21 25.01 3.87 -10.99
CA ARG A 21 24.54 3.70 -9.61
C ARG A 21 23.76 2.38 -9.54
N PRO A 22 24.13 1.43 -8.67
CA PRO A 22 23.40 0.18 -8.54
C PRO A 22 21.94 0.49 -8.17
N ALA A 23 21.02 -0.17 -8.88
CA ALA A 23 19.60 -0.08 -8.58
C ALA A 23 19.38 -0.46 -7.10
N PRO A 24 18.49 0.24 -6.36
CA PRO A 24 18.17 -0.15 -5.00
C PRO A 24 17.69 -1.60 -5.02
N ALA A 25 18.26 -2.42 -4.13
CA ALA A 25 17.87 -3.81 -3.99
C ALA A 25 16.34 -3.91 -3.81
N PRO A 26 15.67 -4.86 -4.48
CA PRO A 26 14.26 -5.10 -4.22
C PRO A 26 14.10 -5.38 -2.73
N SER A 27 13.26 -4.59 -2.06
CA SER A 27 12.96 -4.80 -0.65
C SER A 27 12.53 -6.26 -0.46
N PRO A 28 13.04 -6.96 0.57
CA PRO A 28 12.68 -8.34 0.78
C PRO A 28 11.15 -8.42 0.83
N ARG A 29 10.57 -9.17 -0.12
CA ARG A 29 9.17 -9.58 -0.04
C ARG A 29 9.06 -10.38 1.26
N ARG A 30 8.69 -9.69 2.35
CA ARG A 30 8.29 -10.34 3.59
C ARG A 30 7.25 -11.36 3.18
N THR A 31 7.60 -12.64 3.23
CA THR A 31 6.64 -13.74 3.24
C THR A 31 5.69 -13.40 4.36
N ARG A 32 4.53 -12.82 4.04
CA ARG A 32 3.52 -12.50 5.04
C ARG A 32 3.13 -13.84 5.64
N ALA A 33 3.63 -14.14 6.83
CA ALA A 33 3.02 -15.15 7.67
C ALA A 33 1.51 -14.88 7.66
N ARG A 34 0.70 -15.91 7.45
CA ARG A 34 -0.75 -15.78 7.32
C ARG A 34 -1.29 -15.28 8.65
N LEU A 35 -1.39 -13.96 8.81
CA LEU A 35 -1.86 -13.31 10.04
C LEU A 35 -3.32 -13.73 10.27
N LEU A 36 -3.69 -13.94 11.52
CA LEU A 36 -5.07 -14.28 11.85
C LEU A 36 -5.95 -13.02 11.75
N PRO A 37 -7.01 -13.03 10.91
CA PRO A 37 -7.92 -11.90 10.79
C PRO A 37 -8.68 -11.69 12.08
N THR A 38 -8.62 -10.47 12.61
CA THR A 38 -9.31 -10.08 13.84
C THR A 38 -10.15 -8.83 13.56
N PRO A 39 -11.45 -8.81 13.93
CA PRO A 39 -12.31 -7.66 13.72
C PRO A 39 -11.74 -6.39 14.35
N PHE A 40 -11.70 -5.32 13.56
CA PHE A 40 -11.18 -4.03 13.93
C PHE A 40 -12.24 -2.94 13.74
N PRO A 41 -12.36 -1.99 14.67
CA PRO A 41 -11.79 -1.98 16.02
C PRO A 41 -12.69 -2.71 17.03
N SER A 42 -12.15 -2.96 18.22
CA SER A 42 -12.76 -3.78 19.28
C SER A 42 -13.80 -3.08 20.18
N GLY A 43 -14.25 -1.86 19.82
CA GLY A 43 -15.08 -0.97 20.67
C GLY A 43 -16.55 -0.83 20.25
N ALA A 44 -17.35 -0.14 21.09
CA ALA A 44 -18.82 -0.06 20.97
C ALA A 44 -19.38 1.19 20.25
N GLY A 45 -18.55 2.08 19.70
CA GLY A 45 -18.99 3.16 18.81
C GLY A 45 -18.76 2.79 17.34
N HIS A 46 -19.44 3.43 16.39
CA HIS A 46 -19.10 3.33 14.97
C HIS A 46 -19.14 4.72 14.33
N VAL A 47 -18.09 5.07 13.61
CA VAL A 47 -17.93 6.27 12.80
C VAL A 47 -17.49 5.84 11.41
N THR A 48 -18.14 6.43 10.42
CA THR A 48 -17.85 6.16 9.02
C THR A 48 -16.75 7.10 8.56
N VAL A 49 -15.63 6.53 8.12
CA VAL A 49 -14.44 7.29 7.72
C VAL A 49 -14.17 7.09 6.26
N ARG A 50 -14.21 8.18 5.49
CA ARG A 50 -13.90 8.17 4.06
C ARG A 50 -12.44 7.81 3.83
N VAL A 51 -12.20 6.86 2.93
CA VAL A 51 -10.86 6.50 2.46
C VAL A 51 -10.38 7.54 1.45
N VAL A 52 -9.19 8.08 1.69
CA VAL A 52 -8.50 9.02 0.81
C VAL A 52 -7.75 8.25 -0.28
N GLY A 53 -7.87 8.71 -1.53
CA GLY A 53 -7.19 8.12 -2.68
C GLY A 53 -7.89 6.87 -3.25
N PHE A 54 -9.10 6.56 -2.77
CA PHE A 54 -9.95 5.56 -3.42
C PHE A 54 -10.55 6.13 -4.70
N ASP A 55 -10.41 5.40 -5.80
CA ASP A 55 -11.01 5.71 -7.09
C ASP A 55 -11.51 4.40 -7.71
N GLU A 56 -12.83 4.26 -7.80
CA GLU A 56 -13.48 3.05 -8.33
C GLU A 56 -13.12 2.77 -9.79
N ARG A 57 -12.80 3.80 -10.57
CA ARG A 57 -12.51 3.65 -12.01
C ARG A 57 -11.10 3.12 -12.25
N VAL A 58 -10.19 3.44 -11.33
CA VAL A 58 -8.79 3.02 -11.37
C VAL A 58 -8.61 1.68 -10.69
N GLN A 59 -9.39 1.41 -9.64
CA GLN A 59 -9.32 0.17 -8.90
C GLN A 59 -10.15 -0.90 -9.58
N ASP A 60 -9.57 -2.10 -9.70
CA ASP A 60 -10.36 -3.26 -10.09
C ASP A 60 -11.29 -3.63 -8.94
N VAL A 61 -12.50 -3.06 -8.95
CA VAL A 61 -13.55 -3.36 -7.98
C VAL A 61 -14.22 -4.70 -8.30
N HIS A 62 -14.03 -5.27 -9.49
CA HIS A 62 -14.47 -6.64 -9.79
C HIS A 62 -13.63 -7.68 -9.05
N GLY A 63 -12.36 -7.38 -8.78
CA GLY A 63 -11.50 -8.15 -7.88
C GLY A 63 -11.84 -8.02 -6.40
N LEU A 64 -12.72 -7.08 -6.01
CA LEU A 64 -13.16 -6.91 -4.63
C LEU A 64 -14.36 -7.79 -4.34
N SER A 65 -14.26 -8.60 -3.28
CA SER A 65 -15.40 -9.36 -2.76
C SER A 65 -16.34 -8.41 -2.03
N VAL A 66 -17.25 -7.83 -2.79
CA VAL A 66 -18.28 -6.90 -2.31
C VAL A 66 -19.62 -7.62 -2.31
N ASP A 67 -20.40 -7.47 -1.23
CA ASP A 67 -21.76 -8.02 -1.18
C ASP A 67 -22.77 -7.17 -1.97
N LEU A 68 -24.02 -7.65 -2.04
CA LEU A 68 -25.11 -6.96 -2.75
C LEU A 68 -25.42 -5.55 -2.21
N LEU A 69 -24.98 -5.24 -0.99
CA LEU A 69 -25.17 -3.94 -0.35
C LEU A 69 -23.92 -3.05 -0.43
N GLY A 70 -22.92 -3.44 -1.22
CA GLY A 70 -21.69 -2.66 -1.34
C GLY A 70 -20.73 -2.82 -0.17
N ARG A 71 -20.93 -3.81 0.72
CA ARG A 71 -20.09 -4.02 1.91
C ARG A 71 -18.94 -4.96 1.59
N LEU A 72 -17.78 -4.69 2.19
CA LEU A 72 -16.60 -5.53 2.08
C LEU A 72 -15.71 -5.41 3.33
N ASP A 73 -14.86 -6.40 3.53
CA ASP A 73 -13.83 -6.36 4.57
C ASP A 73 -12.56 -5.66 4.04
N ALA A 74 -12.09 -4.69 4.82
CA ALA A 74 -10.87 -3.96 4.57
C ALA A 74 -9.81 -4.29 5.62
N VAL A 75 -8.59 -4.55 5.18
CA VAL A 75 -7.41 -4.71 6.03
C VAL A 75 -6.80 -3.34 6.28
N LEU A 76 -6.62 -3.01 7.55
CA LEU A 76 -5.92 -1.80 7.97
C LEU A 76 -4.50 -2.15 8.42
N SER A 77 -3.52 -1.38 7.95
CA SER A 77 -2.15 -1.53 8.41
C SER A 77 -1.45 -0.19 8.55
N LEU A 78 -0.59 -0.07 9.55
CA LEU A 78 0.23 1.12 9.77
C LEU A 78 1.47 1.03 8.86
N ASP A 79 1.68 2.03 8.01
CA ASP A 79 2.88 2.13 7.17
C ASP A 79 4.06 2.79 7.93
N ALA A 80 5.26 2.74 7.34
CA ALA A 80 6.46 3.34 7.92
C ALA A 80 6.35 4.87 8.12
N GLY A 81 5.46 5.54 7.37
CA GLY A 81 5.16 6.96 7.47
C GLY A 81 4.07 7.29 8.50
N ARG A 82 3.65 6.33 9.34
CA ARG A 82 2.54 6.45 10.30
C ARG A 82 1.21 6.80 9.65
N ARG A 83 1.01 6.46 8.38
CA ARG A 83 -0.30 6.48 7.73
C ARG A 83 -0.94 5.11 7.87
N VAL A 84 -2.26 5.10 7.87
CA VAL A 84 -3.02 3.85 7.89
C VAL A 84 -3.45 3.56 6.47
N SER A 85 -2.84 2.53 5.88
CA SER A 85 -3.26 2.02 4.58
C SER A 85 -4.51 1.17 4.73
N VAL A 86 -5.35 1.23 3.71
CA VAL A 86 -6.56 0.44 3.57
C VAL A 86 -6.36 -0.46 2.35
N ALA A 87 -6.52 -1.76 2.54
CA ALA A 87 -6.39 -2.76 1.49
C ALA A 87 -7.57 -3.74 1.52
N SER A 88 -7.84 -4.42 0.41
CA SER A 88 -8.77 -5.55 0.41
C SER A 88 -8.19 -6.75 1.16
N ARG A 89 -9.03 -7.75 1.50
CA ARG A 89 -8.57 -9.05 2.02
C ARG A 89 -7.55 -9.75 1.11
N GLY A 90 -7.62 -9.49 -0.20
CA GLY A 90 -6.67 -10.00 -1.20
C GLY A 90 -5.35 -9.22 -1.28
N GLY A 91 -5.20 -8.14 -0.50
CA GLY A 91 -4.00 -7.31 -0.48
C GLY A 91 -3.97 -6.19 -1.52
N GLN A 92 -5.07 -5.97 -2.27
CA GLN A 92 -5.18 -4.86 -3.21
C GLN A 92 -5.23 -3.54 -2.44
N PRO A 93 -4.35 -2.56 -2.75
CA PRO A 93 -4.38 -1.26 -2.09
C PRO A 93 -5.64 -0.47 -2.51
N LEU A 94 -6.37 0.05 -1.52
CA LEU A 94 -7.61 0.81 -1.73
C LEU A 94 -7.44 2.30 -1.40
N GLY A 95 -6.45 2.65 -0.59
CA GLY A 95 -6.14 4.04 -0.22
C GLY A 95 -5.63 4.16 1.20
N TYR A 96 -5.92 5.28 1.85
CA TYR A 96 -5.47 5.59 3.20
C TYR A 96 -6.58 6.21 4.05
N LEU A 97 -6.52 6.03 5.36
CA LEU A 97 -7.34 6.84 6.26
C LEU A 97 -6.80 8.27 6.34
N PRO A 98 -7.66 9.28 6.60
CA PRO A 98 -7.22 10.64 6.89
C PRO A 98 -6.21 10.66 8.05
N THR A 99 -5.26 11.60 8.02
CA THR A 99 -4.20 11.70 9.04
C THR A 99 -4.73 11.89 10.46
N SER A 100 -5.87 12.58 10.61
CA SER A 100 -6.55 12.73 11.91
C SER A 100 -6.92 11.37 12.51
N TRP A 101 -7.38 10.44 11.67
CA TRP A 101 -7.75 9.09 12.07
C TRP A 101 -6.54 8.19 12.29
N ALA A 102 -5.47 8.36 11.52
CA ALA A 102 -4.25 7.57 11.71
C ALA A 102 -3.75 7.63 13.16
N ARG A 103 -3.78 8.82 13.78
CA ARG A 103 -3.39 9.01 15.19
C ARG A 103 -4.33 8.30 16.18
N VAL A 104 -5.63 8.27 15.88
CA VAL A 104 -6.65 7.64 16.72
C VAL A 104 -6.46 6.13 16.78
N VAL A 105 -6.24 5.50 15.62
CA VAL A 105 -6.18 4.03 15.50
C VAL A 105 -4.77 3.44 15.66
N GLU A 106 -3.72 4.28 15.62
CA GLU A 106 -2.31 3.83 15.64
C GLU A 106 -2.01 2.88 16.80
N LYS A 107 -2.43 3.21 18.01
CA LYS A 107 -2.16 2.41 19.20
C LYS A 107 -2.77 1.01 19.11
N GLU A 108 -3.97 0.88 18.58
CA GLU A 108 -4.65 -0.40 18.43
C GLU A 108 -4.04 -1.22 17.30
N LEU A 109 -3.74 -0.60 16.15
CA LEU A 109 -3.06 -1.28 15.04
C LEU A 109 -1.68 -1.82 15.45
N ARG A 110 -0.90 -1.07 16.23
CA ARG A 110 0.38 -1.57 16.78
C ARG A 110 0.19 -2.79 17.69
N ARG A 111 -0.90 -2.85 18.46
CA ARG A 111 -1.20 -4.04 19.28
C ARG A 111 -1.51 -5.26 18.43
N TYR A 112 -2.20 -5.08 17.29
CA TYR A 112 -2.48 -6.17 16.35
C TYR A 112 -1.19 -6.65 15.70
N GLU A 113 -0.34 -5.72 15.24
CA GLU A 113 0.95 -6.03 14.63
C GLU A 113 1.86 -6.85 15.59
N VAL A 114 2.03 -6.40 16.84
CA VAL A 114 2.83 -7.11 17.85
C VAL A 114 2.28 -8.50 18.14
N ARG A 115 0.97 -8.70 18.03
CA ARG A 115 0.30 -10.00 18.24
C ARG A 115 0.27 -10.88 16.98
N GLY A 116 0.82 -10.42 15.85
CA GLY A 116 0.73 -11.14 14.58
C GLY A 116 -0.71 -11.27 14.06
N LEU A 117 -1.56 -10.29 14.34
CA LEU A 117 -2.96 -10.25 13.91
C LEU A 117 -3.16 -9.27 12.76
N GLU A 118 -4.13 -9.56 11.90
CA GLU A 118 -4.55 -8.68 10.82
C GLU A 118 -5.80 -7.90 11.26
N ALA A 119 -5.71 -6.57 11.24
CA ALA A 119 -6.82 -5.70 11.62
C ALA A 119 -7.84 -5.60 10.47
N VAL A 120 -8.98 -6.25 10.63
CA VAL A 120 -10.03 -6.32 9.59
C VAL A 120 -11.22 -5.46 9.98
N ALA A 121 -11.42 -4.36 9.27
CA ALA A 121 -12.54 -3.46 9.46
C ALA A 121 -13.63 -3.69 8.41
N ARG A 122 -14.89 -3.50 8.81
CA ARG A 122 -16.00 -3.43 7.87
C ARG A 122 -15.90 -2.15 7.06
N SER A 123 -16.23 -2.22 5.79
CA SER A 123 -16.26 -1.06 4.90
C SER A 123 -17.42 -1.15 3.93
N THR A 124 -17.80 -0.01 3.38
CA THR A 124 -18.91 0.13 2.44
C THR A 124 -18.52 1.01 1.27
N LEU A 125 -18.97 0.65 0.09
CA LEU A 125 -19.00 1.51 -1.08
C LEU A 125 -20.32 2.26 -1.09
N SER A 126 -20.27 3.58 -1.23
CA SER A 126 -21.46 4.45 -1.23
C SER A 126 -21.45 5.37 -2.44
N GLY A 127 -22.60 5.60 -3.05
CA GLY A 127 -22.75 6.40 -4.27
C GLY A 127 -23.09 5.57 -5.51
N ALA A 128 -23.10 6.22 -6.67
CA ALA A 128 -23.39 5.58 -7.94
C ALA A 128 -22.19 4.76 -8.46
N LYS A 129 -22.45 3.64 -9.13
CA LYS A 129 -21.41 2.79 -9.74
C LYS A 129 -20.53 3.63 -10.68
N GLY A 130 -19.22 3.50 -10.54
CA GLY A 130 -18.21 4.27 -11.26
C GLY A 130 -17.86 5.61 -10.61
N ASP A 131 -18.50 5.97 -9.50
CA ASP A 131 -18.21 7.17 -8.69
C ASP A 131 -18.39 6.87 -7.19
N ARG A 132 -18.28 5.60 -6.79
CA ARG A 132 -18.46 5.21 -5.39
C ARG A 132 -17.32 5.74 -4.55
N THR A 133 -17.65 6.14 -3.34
CA THR A 133 -16.70 6.43 -2.27
C THR A 133 -16.59 5.21 -1.37
N LEU A 134 -15.35 4.86 -1.00
CA LEU A 134 -15.08 3.84 0.01
C LEU A 134 -15.04 4.47 1.40
N CYS A 135 -15.78 3.85 2.32
CA CYS A 135 -15.86 4.24 3.72
C CYS A 135 -15.53 3.05 4.63
N VAL A 136 -14.70 3.25 5.64
CA VAL A 136 -14.40 2.24 6.67
C VAL A 136 -15.19 2.58 7.94
N LEU A 137 -15.80 1.58 8.55
CA LEU A 137 -16.45 1.69 9.85
C LEU A 137 -15.42 1.50 10.97
N LEU A 138 -15.18 2.55 11.75
CA LEU A 138 -14.23 2.55 12.87
C LEU A 138 -14.96 2.91 14.16
N ALA A 139 -14.57 2.34 15.29
CA ALA A 139 -15.06 2.75 16.59
C ALA A 139 -14.44 4.06 17.05
N TRP A 140 -15.27 4.86 17.69
CA TRP A 140 -14.83 6.05 18.38
C TRP A 140 -14.09 5.65 19.66
N PRO A 141 -12.93 6.25 19.96
CA PRO A 141 -12.33 6.12 21.28
C PRO A 141 -13.28 6.75 22.30
N ARG A 142 -13.63 6.01 23.36
CA ARG A 142 -14.26 6.60 24.55
C ARG A 142 -13.27 7.50 25.28
#